data_AF-A0A5Q4ENX5-F1
#
_entry.id   AF-A0A5Q4ENX5-F1
#
_cell.length_a   1.000
_cell.length_b   1.000
_cell.length_c   1.000
_cell.angle_alpha   90.00
_cell.angle_beta   90.00
_cell.angle_gamma   90.00
#
_symmetry.space_group_name_H-M   'P 1'
#
loop_
_entity.id
_entity.type
_entity.pdbx_description
1 polymer ?
#
loop_
_entity_poly.entity_id
_entity_poly.type
_entity_poly.pdbx_seq_one_letter_code
_entity_poly.pdbx_strand_id
1 'polypeptide(L)'
;MTRDEVFEKVQEVLVDALGVDDDEVTPEASLTADLGAESIDFLDIVFKLEQAFGFKIAQGELFPENVAQDPTYVQDGRITPVGIAALKERLPHVDFTSFEQDPELGRIGEIFTVDTLVRFVERKLESAST
;
A
#
# COMPACT_ATOMS: atom_id res chain seq x y z
N MET A 1 18.97 4.17 6.15
CA MET A 1 18.77 4.51 4.73
C MET A 1 18.07 5.85 4.68
N THR A 2 18.39 6.70 3.71
CA THR A 2 17.64 7.92 3.41
C THR A 2 16.34 7.57 2.69
N ARG A 3 15.39 8.52 2.59
CA ARG A 3 14.15 8.32 1.83
C ARG A 3 14.43 7.96 0.36
N ASP A 4 15.38 8.65 -0.26
CA ASP A 4 15.75 8.41 -1.66
C ASP A 4 16.28 6.98 -1.86
N GLU A 5 17.17 6.50 -0.97
CA GLU A 5 17.65 5.11 -0.99
C GLU A 5 16.52 4.09 -0.80
N VAL A 6 15.49 4.42 0.00
CA VAL A 6 14.30 3.57 0.16
C VAL A 6 13.46 3.57 -1.12
N PHE A 7 13.22 4.75 -1.69
CA PHE A 7 12.44 4.89 -2.92
C PHE A 7 13.08 4.13 -4.09
N GLU A 8 14.38 4.31 -4.35
CA GLU A 8 15.10 3.62 -5.42
C GLU A 8 14.94 2.09 -5.30
N LYS A 9 15.06 1.56 -4.08
CA LYS A 9 14.94 0.13 -3.84
C LYS A 9 13.50 -0.38 -3.91
N VAL A 10 12.52 0.43 -3.51
CA VAL A 10 11.09 0.13 -3.72
C VAL A 10 10.77 0.13 -5.22
N GLN A 11 11.33 1.08 -5.98
CA GLN A 11 11.18 1.14 -7.42
C GLN A 11 11.73 -0.12 -8.11
N GLU A 12 12.94 -0.56 -7.76
CA GLU A 12 13.50 -1.84 -8.25
C GLU A 12 12.57 -3.03 -7.96
N VAL A 13 12.00 -3.08 -6.75
CA VAL A 13 11.04 -4.13 -6.38
C VAL A 13 9.78 -4.09 -7.25
N LEU A 14 9.23 -2.91 -7.51
CA LEU A 14 8.01 -2.76 -8.32
C LEU A 14 8.25 -3.08 -9.79
N VAL A 15 9.37 -2.64 -10.37
CA VAL A 15 9.79 -3.01 -11.73
C VAL A 15 9.88 -4.53 -11.88
N ASP A 16 10.50 -5.21 -10.91
CA ASP A 16 10.66 -6.66 -10.93
C ASP A 16 9.37 -7.44 -10.62
N ALA A 17 8.48 -6.90 -9.77
CA ALA A 17 7.20 -7.53 -9.45
C ALA A 17 6.16 -7.37 -10.56
N LEU A 18 6.10 -6.20 -11.18
CA LEU A 18 5.02 -5.82 -12.11
C LEU A 18 5.45 -5.88 -13.57
N GLY A 19 6.76 -5.91 -13.86
CA GLY A 19 7.27 -5.86 -15.23
C GLY A 19 7.01 -4.53 -15.92
N VAL A 20 6.96 -3.44 -15.15
CA VAL A 20 6.77 -2.05 -15.61
C VAL A 20 8.11 -1.35 -15.81
N ASP A 21 8.13 -0.25 -16.56
CA ASP A 21 9.34 0.55 -16.75
C ASP A 21 9.63 1.43 -15.51
N ASP A 22 10.90 1.77 -15.27
CA ASP A 22 11.30 2.53 -14.08
C ASP A 22 10.70 3.94 -14.06
N ASP A 23 10.49 4.55 -15.23
CA ASP A 23 9.90 5.89 -15.35
C ASP A 23 8.39 5.92 -15.06
N GLU A 24 7.70 4.77 -15.10
CA GLU A 24 6.30 4.67 -14.67
C GLU A 24 6.16 4.70 -13.14
N VAL A 25 7.19 4.27 -12.42
CA VAL A 25 7.19 4.14 -10.97
C VAL A 25 7.50 5.48 -10.30
N THR A 26 6.50 6.35 -10.27
CA THR A 26 6.55 7.65 -9.59
C THR A 26 5.92 7.58 -8.19
N PRO A 27 6.29 8.45 -7.22
CA PRO A 27 5.73 8.41 -5.87
C PRO A 27 4.19 8.43 -5.84
N GLU A 28 3.57 9.18 -6.75
CA GLU A 28 2.12 9.34 -6.85
C GLU A 28 1.42 8.21 -7.61
N ALA A 29 2.15 7.37 -8.35
CA ALA A 29 1.56 6.30 -9.16
C ALA A 29 0.78 5.31 -8.28
N SER A 30 -0.49 5.10 -8.61
CA SER A 30 -1.31 4.04 -8.03
C SER A 30 -0.81 2.68 -8.47
N LEU A 31 -0.62 1.79 -7.51
CA LEU A 31 -0.23 0.41 -7.80
C LEU A 31 -1.22 -0.27 -8.75
N THR A 32 -2.51 0.05 -8.65
CA THR A 32 -3.54 -0.57 -9.48
C THR A 32 -3.84 0.24 -10.75
N ALA A 33 -4.14 1.54 -10.62
CA ALA A 33 -4.64 2.32 -11.74
C ALA A 33 -3.54 2.69 -12.75
N ASP A 34 -2.32 2.93 -12.25
CA ASP A 34 -1.20 3.37 -13.09
C ASP A 34 -0.24 2.21 -13.40
N LEU A 35 0.09 1.37 -12.40
CA LEU A 35 1.05 0.27 -12.56
C LEU A 35 0.40 -1.10 -12.87
N GLY A 36 -0.94 -1.16 -12.93
CA GLY A 36 -1.66 -2.35 -13.37
C GLY A 36 -1.61 -3.56 -12.43
N ALA A 37 -1.24 -3.38 -11.16
CA ALA A 37 -1.14 -4.49 -10.20
C ALA A 37 -2.51 -5.16 -9.96
N GLU A 38 -2.52 -6.48 -10.05
CA GLU A 38 -3.65 -7.36 -9.76
C GLU A 38 -3.48 -8.06 -8.40
N SER A 39 -4.49 -8.83 -7.98
CA SER A 39 -4.52 -9.49 -6.67
C SER A 39 -3.30 -10.36 -6.36
N ILE A 40 -2.71 -10.99 -7.38
CA ILE A 40 -1.54 -11.86 -7.21
C ILE A 40 -0.24 -11.06 -7.02
N ASP A 41 -0.15 -9.88 -7.63
CA ASP A 41 1.05 -9.05 -7.63
C ASP A 41 1.32 -8.47 -6.25
N PHE A 42 0.27 -8.18 -5.46
CA PHE A 42 0.42 -7.75 -4.08
C PHE A 42 1.16 -8.78 -3.21
N LEU A 43 0.99 -10.09 -3.48
CA LEU A 43 1.72 -11.13 -2.76
C LEU A 43 3.21 -11.11 -3.14
N ASP A 44 3.52 -10.87 -4.41
CA ASP A 44 4.90 -10.81 -4.89
C ASP A 44 5.61 -9.53 -4.42
N ILE A 45 4.94 -8.37 -4.45
CA ILE A 45 5.42 -7.12 -3.86
C ILE A 45 5.79 -7.31 -2.40
N VAL A 46 4.90 -7.90 -1.60
CA VAL A 46 5.17 -8.20 -0.18
C VAL A 46 6.41 -9.07 -0.04
N PHE A 47 6.48 -10.17 -0.79
CA PHE A 47 7.60 -11.11 -0.73
C PHE A 47 8.93 -10.44 -1.10
N LYS A 48 8.98 -9.68 -2.20
CA LYS A 48 10.18 -8.98 -2.66
C LYS A 48 10.60 -7.85 -1.71
N LEU A 49 9.67 -7.11 -1.10
CA LEU A 49 9.98 -6.15 -0.06
C LEU A 49 10.64 -6.82 1.16
N GLU A 50 10.12 -7.96 1.62
CA GLU A 50 10.76 -8.72 2.70
C GLU A 50 12.19 -9.14 2.34
N GLN A 51 12.41 -9.64 1.12
CA GLN A 51 13.74 -10.03 0.64
C GLN A 51 14.69 -8.83 0.54
N ALA A 52 14.21 -7.71 0.00
CA ALA A 52 15.00 -6.52 -0.25
C ALA A 52 15.43 -5.83 1.06
N PHE A 53 14.55 -5.76 2.06
CA PHE A 53 14.78 -4.99 3.27
C PHE A 53 15.04 -5.83 4.52
N GLY A 54 14.86 -7.15 4.45
CA GLY A 54 15.22 -8.08 5.53
C GLY A 54 14.29 -8.06 6.75
N PHE A 55 13.10 -7.47 6.63
CA PHE A 55 12.05 -7.53 7.66
C PHE A 55 10.93 -8.51 7.28
N LYS A 56 10.01 -8.74 8.22
CA LYS A 56 8.78 -9.50 7.99
C LYS A 56 7.55 -8.61 7.95
N ILE A 57 6.66 -8.88 7.00
CA ILE A 57 5.36 -8.22 6.83
C ILE A 57 4.28 -9.22 7.25
N ALA A 58 3.51 -8.89 8.27
CA ALA A 58 2.39 -9.72 8.71
C ALA A 58 1.24 -9.67 7.69
N GLN A 59 0.44 -10.74 7.67
CA GLN A 59 -0.74 -10.80 6.82
C GLN A 59 -1.67 -9.62 7.12
N GLY A 60 -2.07 -8.90 6.07
CA GLY A 60 -2.95 -7.74 6.21
C GLY A 60 -2.27 -6.45 6.71
N GLU A 61 -0.95 -6.46 6.97
CA GLU A 61 -0.21 -5.31 7.51
C GLU A 61 0.03 -4.22 6.46
N LEU A 62 0.46 -4.61 5.26
CA LEU A 62 0.71 -3.68 4.15
C LEU A 62 -0.57 -3.37 3.37
N PHE A 63 -1.30 -4.43 2.99
CA PHE A 63 -2.57 -4.37 2.26
C PHE A 63 -3.66 -5.03 3.09
N PRO A 64 -4.75 -4.33 3.42
CA PRO A 64 -5.78 -4.87 4.30
C PRO A 64 -6.60 -5.94 3.58
N GLU A 65 -6.77 -7.10 4.23
CA GLU A 65 -7.66 -8.14 3.74
C GLU A 65 -9.09 -7.97 4.26
N ASN A 66 -10.05 -8.51 3.51
CA ASN A 66 -11.46 -8.67 3.90
C ASN A 66 -12.24 -7.39 4.21
N VAL A 67 -11.72 -6.21 3.85
CA VAL A 67 -12.39 -4.91 4.09
C VAL A 67 -13.80 -4.90 3.48
N ALA A 68 -13.93 -5.38 2.24
CA ALA A 68 -15.20 -5.42 1.51
C ALA A 68 -16.21 -6.44 2.06
N GLN A 69 -15.77 -7.38 2.91
CA GLN A 69 -16.61 -8.47 3.42
C GLN A 69 -17.27 -8.13 4.76
N ASP A 70 -16.85 -7.04 5.42
CA ASP A 70 -17.42 -6.60 6.68
C ASP A 70 -18.57 -5.60 6.44
N PRO A 71 -19.84 -5.95 6.73
CA PRO A 71 -21.00 -5.08 6.52
C PRO A 71 -21.03 -3.86 7.46
N THR A 72 -20.16 -3.83 8.48
CA THR A 72 -19.96 -2.63 9.30
C THR A 72 -19.00 -1.65 8.63
N TYR A 73 -18.09 -2.15 7.78
CA TYR A 73 -17.10 -1.33 7.09
C TYR A 73 -17.60 -0.87 5.72
N VAL A 74 -18.43 -1.66 5.06
CA VAL A 74 -18.94 -1.32 3.72
C VAL A 74 -20.46 -1.35 3.69
N GLN A 75 -21.05 -0.26 3.21
CA GLN A 75 -22.50 -0.11 3.00
C GLN A 75 -22.74 0.67 1.70
N ASP A 76 -23.67 0.21 0.88
CA ASP A 76 -24.08 0.86 -0.37
C ASP A 76 -22.90 1.19 -1.31
N GLY A 77 -21.92 0.27 -1.39
CA GLY A 77 -20.73 0.44 -2.22
C GLY A 77 -19.71 1.46 -1.71
N ARG A 78 -19.85 1.92 -0.46
CA ARG A 78 -18.98 2.93 0.17
C ARG A 78 -18.41 2.41 1.48
N ILE A 79 -17.24 2.89 1.85
CA ILE A 79 -16.64 2.61 3.15
C ILE A 79 -17.27 3.54 4.19
N THR A 80 -17.80 2.96 5.26
CA THR A 80 -18.45 3.70 6.35
C THR A 80 -17.41 4.48 7.17
N PRO A 81 -17.83 5.50 7.96
CA PRO A 81 -16.92 6.18 8.88
C PRO A 81 -16.21 5.25 9.87
N VAL A 82 -16.89 4.17 10.29
CA VAL A 82 -16.30 3.13 11.15
C VAL A 82 -15.22 2.36 10.40
N GLY A 83 -15.49 1.97 9.14
CA GLY A 83 -14.51 1.32 8.27
C GLY A 83 -13.28 2.21 8.02
N ILE A 84 -13.48 3.50 7.73
CA ILE A 84 -12.38 4.46 7.57
C ILE A 84 -11.54 4.58 8.84
N ALA A 85 -12.17 4.70 10.01
CA ALA A 85 -11.45 4.77 11.27
C ALA A 85 -10.60 3.52 11.52
N ALA A 86 -11.18 2.33 11.27
CA ALA A 86 -10.47 1.06 11.41
C ALA A 86 -9.30 0.92 10.41
N LEU A 87 -9.49 1.37 9.16
CA LEU A 87 -8.42 1.37 8.16
C LEU A 87 -7.27 2.31 8.54
N LYS A 88 -7.57 3.51 9.03
CA LYS A 88 -6.56 4.47 9.51
C LYS A 88 -5.74 3.93 10.68
N GLU A 89 -6.39 3.21 11.60
CA GLU A 89 -5.70 2.57 12.73
C GLU A 89 -4.78 1.44 12.25
N ARG A 90 -5.24 0.63 11.28
CA ARG A 90 -4.50 -0.51 10.75
C ARG A 90 -3.38 -0.13 9.78
N LEU A 91 -3.54 0.97 9.04
CA LEU A 91 -2.67 1.38 7.94
C LEU A 91 -2.08 2.77 8.19
N PRO A 92 -1.22 2.92 9.21
CA PRO A 92 -0.62 4.22 9.55
C PRO A 92 0.37 4.75 8.50
N HIS A 93 0.70 3.94 7.48
CA HIS A 93 1.52 4.32 6.32
C HIS A 93 0.71 4.91 5.17
N VAL A 94 -0.62 4.82 5.20
CA VAL A 94 -1.49 5.25 4.10
C VAL A 94 -2.02 6.66 4.35
N ASP A 95 -2.00 7.49 3.30
CA ASP A 95 -2.67 8.79 3.30
C ASP A 95 -4.12 8.66 2.83
N PHE A 96 -5.07 8.94 3.72
CA PHE A 96 -6.51 8.85 3.44
C PHE A 96 -7.15 10.20 3.11
N THR A 97 -6.40 11.32 3.11
CA THR A 97 -6.99 12.67 3.09
C THR A 97 -7.89 12.93 1.88
N SER A 98 -7.53 12.42 0.70
CA SER A 98 -8.36 12.56 -0.50
C SER A 98 -9.52 11.56 -0.51
N PHE A 99 -9.25 10.31 -0.12
CA PHE A 99 -10.22 9.22 -0.15
C PHE A 99 -11.38 9.41 0.84
N GLU A 100 -11.11 9.95 2.03
CA GLU A 100 -12.14 10.14 3.06
C GLU A 100 -13.22 11.16 2.68
N GLN A 101 -12.95 12.03 1.70
CA GLN A 101 -13.92 13.00 1.18
C GLN A 101 -15.00 12.32 0.33
N ASP A 102 -14.67 11.18 -0.28
CA ASP A 102 -15.55 10.42 -1.16
C ASP A 102 -15.17 8.92 -1.14
N PRO A 103 -15.48 8.21 -0.03
CA PRO A 103 -14.93 6.87 0.26
C PRO A 103 -15.67 5.76 -0.49
N GLU A 104 -15.64 5.80 -1.82
CA GLU A 104 -16.22 4.76 -2.66
C GLU A 104 -15.36 3.51 -2.62
N LEU A 105 -15.98 2.33 -2.44
CA LEU A 105 -15.24 1.07 -2.39
C LEU A 105 -14.43 0.82 -3.66
N GLY A 106 -14.96 1.22 -4.83
CA GLY A 106 -14.26 1.09 -6.11
C GLY A 106 -12.98 1.93 -6.21
N ARG A 107 -12.83 2.95 -5.35
CA ARG A 107 -11.68 3.86 -5.30
C ARG A 107 -10.63 3.44 -4.28
N ILE A 108 -10.82 2.31 -3.60
CA ILE A 108 -9.91 1.85 -2.54
C ILE A 108 -8.49 1.57 -3.06
N GLY A 109 -8.30 1.32 -4.35
CA GLY A 109 -6.97 1.18 -4.95
C GLY A 109 -6.18 2.50 -5.00
N GLU A 110 -6.85 3.65 -4.96
CA GLU A 110 -6.22 4.97 -5.09
C GLU A 110 -5.34 5.34 -3.89
N ILE A 111 -5.59 4.76 -2.71
CA ILE A 111 -4.80 5.03 -1.51
C ILE A 111 -3.50 4.23 -1.43
N PHE A 112 -3.29 3.29 -2.37
CA PHE A 112 -2.09 2.47 -2.46
C PHE A 112 -1.24 2.95 -3.64
N THR A 113 -0.29 3.82 -3.34
CA THR A 113 0.69 4.36 -4.30
C THR A 113 2.09 3.83 -4.01
N VAL A 114 3.05 4.18 -4.87
CA VAL A 114 4.47 3.93 -4.59
C VAL A 114 4.92 4.60 -3.28
N ASP A 115 4.50 5.85 -3.04
CA ASP A 115 4.80 6.56 -1.79
C ASP A 115 4.24 5.84 -0.56
N THR A 116 3.09 5.17 -0.68
CA THR A 116 2.54 4.31 0.38
C THR A 116 3.52 3.19 0.77
N LEU A 117 4.17 2.55 -0.21
CA LEU A 117 5.16 1.51 0.04
C LEU A 117 6.43 2.08 0.67
N VAL A 118 6.90 3.24 0.20
CA VAL A 118 8.06 3.93 0.78
C VAL A 118 7.81 4.25 2.26
N ARG A 119 6.67 4.86 2.59
CA ARG A 119 6.30 5.17 3.98
C ARG A 119 6.21 3.91 4.83
N PHE A 120 5.66 2.82 4.27
CA PHE A 120 5.60 1.56 4.99
C PHE A 120 7.00 1.04 5.32
N VAL A 121 7.89 1.00 4.34
CA VAL A 121 9.28 0.54 4.51
C VAL A 121 10.03 1.42 5.52
N GLU A 122 9.92 2.74 5.42
CA GLU A 122 10.52 3.68 6.39
C GLU A 122 10.10 3.31 7.83
N ARG A 123 8.80 3.10 8.05
CA ARG A 123 8.26 2.72 9.38
C ARG A 123 8.77 1.36 9.87
N LYS A 124 8.93 0.37 8.99
CA LYS A 124 9.49 -0.93 9.34
C LYS A 124 10.96 -0.81 9.75
N LEU A 125 11.74 0.00 9.04
CA LEU A 125 13.15 0.24 9.34
C LEU A 125 13.34 1.00 10.66
N GLU A 126 12.46 1.96 10.96
CA GLU A 126 12.45 2.67 12.25
C GLU A 126 12.11 1.74 13.41
N SER A 127 11.09 0.90 13.23
CA SER A 127 10.63 -0.05 14.27
C SER A 127 11.67 -1.15 14.56
N ALA A 128 12.47 -1.54 13.57
CA ALA A 128 13.55 -2.51 13.73
C ALA A 128 14.82 -1.93 14.38
N SER A 129 14.91 -0.60 14.49
CA SER A 129 16.04 0.11 15.10
C SER A 129 15.84 0.38 16.61
N THR A 130 14.72 -0.05 17.19
CA THR A 130 14.37 0.08 18.61
C THR A 130 14.41 -1.28 19.30
#